data_AF-A0A8X8CAT4-F1
#
_entry.id   AF-A0A8X8CAT4-F1
#
_cell.length_a   1.000
_cell.length_b   1.000
_cell.length_c   1.000
_cell.angle_alpha   90.00
_cell.angle_beta   90.00
_cell.angle_gamma   90.00
#
_symmetry.space_group_name_H-M   'P 1'
#
loop_
_entity.id
_entity.type
_entity.pdbx_description
1 polymer ?
#
loop_
_entity_poly.entity_id
_entity_poly.type
_entity_poly.pdbx_seq_one_letter_code
_entity_poly.pdbx_strand_id
1 'polypeptide(L)'
;MDRILIWVLPILMFFILPKSNSEDENVTKALVQFMEKLSAGNSQNNQNWGWDRSSDPCIGNVNFNGTWKGVDCLKSQNVKKIVLDKFNLTGTFDAASVCTAKFLVFLSLKENNISGFMPKEIGNCGRLRHLYVSGNRFAGDIPDTFPQLRNLKSIDISENNFSGELPTDMSRISGLLTFFAENNQLSGEIPDFEFSFLKDFNVANNNFSGPIPDFKGKFGADSFSGNRSEYSIASVEAGMTSSSLEVLPSPVVNGLKLEDLLRAPAELLGRGNHGSLYKIMFDNATILAVKRIKDWGISAVDFKRRMEMIDQVRHPRVLPPVAFYCSEQEKLLVYEYQQNGSLFKLLHGHDQSFLSQSDSFKSNASGGDGAYSTFKVDVYGFSVVLLELLTGKLVENNGFDLASWVREEWTAEVFDRALISEGGASEERMVSLLQVALKCINPSPNERPAINQISAMINTIKEDEERSIISEP
;
A
#
# COMPACT_ATOMS: atom_id res chain seq x y z
N MET A 1 87.89 14.08 51.69
CA MET A 1 86.52 13.92 52.19
C MET A 1 85.77 15.16 51.75
N ASP A 2 85.17 15.15 50.56
CA ASP A 2 84.38 16.28 50.10
C ASP A 2 82.96 15.82 49.79
N ARG A 3 82.03 16.46 50.47
CA ARG A 3 80.61 16.14 50.51
C ARG A 3 79.91 16.68 49.27
N ILE A 4 79.01 15.83 48.79
CA ILE A 4 77.94 16.08 47.83
C ILE A 4 77.14 17.33 48.21
N LEU A 5 76.96 18.25 47.26
CA LEU A 5 75.83 19.19 47.25
C LEU A 5 75.27 19.24 45.82
N ILE A 6 74.43 18.25 45.48
CA ILE A 6 73.55 18.34 44.31
C ILE A 6 72.27 19.00 44.78
N TRP A 7 72.01 20.20 44.28
CA TRP A 7 70.76 20.92 44.48
C TRP A 7 69.63 20.15 43.81
N VAL A 8 68.79 19.49 44.59
CA VAL A 8 67.50 18.98 44.11
C VAL A 8 66.52 20.15 44.15
N LEU A 9 66.36 20.84 43.03
CA LEU A 9 65.18 21.66 42.79
C LEU A 9 63.99 20.70 42.59
N PRO A 10 62.92 20.78 43.39
CA PRO A 10 61.71 20.05 43.08
C PRO A 10 61.07 20.75 41.88
N ILE A 11 61.26 20.19 40.69
CA ILE A 11 60.40 20.51 39.56
C ILE A 11 59.04 19.92 39.93
N LEU A 12 58.20 20.75 40.56
CA LEU A 12 56.76 20.61 40.54
C LEU A 12 56.34 20.74 39.08
N MET A 13 56.49 19.66 38.31
CA MET A 13 55.70 19.47 37.12
C MET A 13 54.27 19.30 37.62
N PHE A 14 53.56 20.43 37.71
CA PHE A 14 52.13 20.42 37.48
C PHE A 14 51.95 19.80 36.09
N PHE A 15 51.73 18.49 36.05
CA PHE A 15 51.06 17.87 34.91
C PHE A 15 49.68 18.53 34.85
N ILE A 16 49.58 19.65 34.12
CA ILE A 16 48.31 20.10 33.59
C ILE A 16 47.96 19.04 32.55
N LEU A 17 47.35 17.94 33.00
CA LEU A 17 46.66 17.04 32.10
C LEU A 17 45.66 17.93 31.33
N PRO A 18 45.74 18.01 29.99
CA PRO A 18 44.71 18.70 29.25
C PRO A 18 43.37 18.05 29.64
N LYS A 19 42.45 18.86 30.15
CA LYS A 19 41.10 18.42 30.50
C LYS A 19 40.49 17.87 29.21
N SER A 20 40.43 16.55 29.08
CA SER A 20 39.86 15.91 27.90
C SER A 20 38.37 16.23 27.89
N ASN A 21 37.91 16.93 26.85
CA ASN A 21 36.49 17.11 26.63
C ASN A 21 35.83 15.75 26.41
N SER A 22 34.63 15.63 26.91
CA SER A 22 33.83 14.42 26.88
C SER A 22 33.37 14.11 25.45
N GLU A 23 33.03 15.17 24.72
CA GLU A 23 32.51 15.14 23.36
C GLU A 23 33.49 15.86 22.41
N ASP A 24 33.45 15.48 21.13
CA ASP A 24 34.26 16.14 20.10
C ASP A 24 33.91 17.64 20.00
N GLU A 25 34.93 18.50 19.87
CA GLU A 25 34.75 19.95 19.81
C GLU A 25 33.88 20.38 18.61
N ASN A 26 33.98 19.67 17.48
CA ASN A 26 33.15 19.94 16.31
C ASN A 26 31.68 19.56 16.56
N VAL A 27 31.44 18.44 17.26
CA VAL A 27 30.09 18.04 17.68
C VAL A 27 29.52 19.10 18.63
N THR A 28 30.30 19.56 19.59
CA THR A 28 29.90 20.62 20.54
C THR A 28 29.50 21.90 19.79
N LYS A 29 30.34 22.39 18.86
CA LYS A 29 30.04 23.57 18.03
C LYS A 29 28.77 23.37 17.20
N ALA A 30 28.62 22.21 16.57
CA ALA A 30 27.43 21.89 15.78
C ALA A 30 26.17 21.88 16.65
N LEU A 31 26.21 21.29 17.84
CA LEU A 31 25.07 21.27 18.75
C LEU A 31 24.71 22.68 19.25
N VAL A 32 25.68 23.55 19.54
CA VAL A 32 25.39 24.97 19.84
C VAL A 32 24.70 25.65 18.65
N GLN A 33 25.20 25.45 17.42
CA GLN A 33 24.57 25.99 16.21
C GLN A 33 23.14 25.45 16.02
N PHE A 34 22.90 24.17 16.32
CA PHE A 34 21.57 23.59 16.31
C PHE A 34 20.62 24.30 17.28
N MET A 35 21.07 24.55 18.51
CA MET A 35 20.28 25.30 19.50
C MET A 35 20.05 26.75 19.08
N GLU A 36 21.07 27.44 18.56
CA GLU A 36 20.95 28.82 18.04
C GLU A 36 19.85 28.92 16.98
N LYS A 37 19.78 27.96 16.05
CA LYS A 37 18.72 27.92 15.03
C LYS A 37 17.36 27.54 15.60
N LEU A 38 17.30 26.59 16.52
CA LEU A 38 16.05 26.19 17.20
C LEU A 38 15.45 27.32 18.05
N SER A 39 16.29 28.16 18.66
CA SER A 39 15.87 29.24 19.54
C SER A 39 15.92 30.63 18.91
N ALA A 40 16.12 30.76 17.60
CA ALA A 40 16.34 32.05 16.94
C ALA A 40 15.21 33.08 17.20
N GLY A 41 13.96 32.62 17.24
CA GLY A 41 12.80 33.48 17.55
C GLY A 41 12.56 33.70 19.04
N ASN A 42 13.37 33.13 19.94
CA ASN A 42 13.26 33.28 21.40
C ASN A 42 14.06 34.47 21.96
N SER A 43 14.74 35.24 21.10
CA SER A 43 15.69 36.32 21.43
C SER A 43 15.14 37.44 22.36
N GLN A 44 13.83 37.48 22.63
CA GLN A 44 13.17 38.41 23.56
C GLN A 44 13.09 37.88 25.01
N ASN A 45 13.27 36.58 25.21
CA ASN A 45 13.19 35.93 26.51
C ASN A 45 14.62 35.63 26.98
N ASN A 46 15.07 36.23 28.09
CA ASN A 46 16.39 36.02 28.71
C ASN A 46 16.59 34.59 29.26
N GLN A 47 16.16 33.55 28.53
CA GLN A 47 16.31 32.16 28.89
C GLN A 47 17.71 31.67 28.52
N ASN A 48 18.45 31.24 29.53
CA ASN A 48 19.71 30.52 29.34
C ASN A 48 19.48 29.00 29.51
N TRP A 49 19.72 28.25 28.44
CA TRP A 49 19.64 26.78 28.43
C TRP A 49 21.00 26.10 28.65
N GLY A 50 22.07 26.87 28.77
CA GLY A 50 23.42 26.38 29.08
C GLY A 50 24.18 25.81 27.87
N TRP A 51 23.61 25.86 26.67
CA TRP A 51 24.27 25.42 25.43
C TRP A 51 25.30 26.46 25.01
N ASP A 52 26.55 26.26 25.43
CA ASP A 52 27.63 27.21 25.20
C ASP A 52 28.91 26.48 24.74
N ARG A 53 29.59 27.07 23.75
CA ARG A 53 30.83 26.56 23.14
C ARG A 53 31.98 26.47 24.15
N SER A 54 31.92 27.21 25.25
CA SER A 54 32.93 27.18 26.31
C SER A 54 32.71 26.06 27.35
N SER A 55 31.59 25.34 27.25
CA SER A 55 31.19 24.32 28.22
C SER A 55 31.01 22.95 27.57
N ASP A 56 31.23 21.91 28.36
CA ASP A 56 31.11 20.52 27.92
C ASP A 56 29.66 20.03 28.09
N PRO A 57 29.04 19.42 27.06
CA PRO A 57 27.65 18.97 27.12
C PRO A 57 27.40 17.85 28.13
N CYS A 58 28.42 17.05 28.49
CA CYS A 58 28.28 15.89 29.37
C CYS A 58 28.97 16.04 30.73
N ILE A 59 29.71 17.12 30.95
CA ILE A 59 30.38 17.42 32.22
C ILE A 59 29.83 18.74 32.77
N GLY A 60 29.04 18.64 33.85
CA GLY A 60 28.54 19.82 34.55
C GLY A 60 29.68 20.67 35.12
N ASN A 61 29.59 21.99 34.97
CA ASN A 61 30.57 22.89 35.57
C ASN A 61 30.33 22.95 37.08
N VAL A 62 31.31 22.56 37.92
CA VAL A 62 31.16 22.49 39.39
C VAL A 62 30.80 23.84 40.04
N ASN A 63 30.92 24.95 39.31
CA ASN A 63 30.68 26.32 39.79
C ASN A 63 29.42 26.99 39.22
N PHE A 64 28.69 26.32 38.32
CA PHE A 64 27.42 26.78 37.76
C PHE A 64 26.46 25.60 37.75
N ASN A 65 25.17 25.85 37.96
CA ASN A 65 24.11 24.82 37.95
C ASN A 65 23.87 24.20 36.54
N GLY A 66 24.92 23.94 35.76
CA GLY A 66 24.91 23.84 34.30
C GLY A 66 25.52 22.55 33.80
N THR A 67 24.65 21.57 33.57
CA THR A 67 24.71 20.69 32.39
C THR A 67 23.86 21.34 31.28
N TRP A 68 24.17 21.07 30.01
CA TRP A 68 23.32 21.54 28.92
C TRP A 68 21.90 21.01 29.13
N LYS A 69 20.92 21.91 29.27
CA LYS A 69 19.55 21.49 29.58
C LYS A 69 19.04 20.62 28.45
N GLY A 70 18.45 19.48 28.83
CA GLY A 70 17.90 18.51 27.89
C GLY A 70 18.92 17.56 27.28
N VAL A 71 20.20 17.64 27.63
CA VAL A 71 21.24 16.74 27.07
C VAL A 71 21.60 15.65 28.07
N ASP A 72 21.47 14.40 27.64
CA ASP A 72 21.97 13.23 28.38
C ASP A 72 23.06 12.51 27.58
N CYS A 73 24.12 12.11 28.26
CA CYS A 73 25.25 11.45 27.64
C CYS A 73 25.40 9.97 28.04
N LEU A 74 26.14 9.22 27.23
CA LEU A 74 26.63 7.89 27.57
C LEU A 74 27.64 7.97 28.72
N LYS A 75 27.86 6.84 29.40
CA LYS A 75 28.99 6.68 30.34
C LYS A 75 30.35 6.91 29.68
N SER A 76 30.42 6.73 28.35
CA SER A 76 31.59 7.03 27.51
C SER A 76 31.67 8.50 27.08
N GLN A 77 30.87 9.39 27.70
CA GLN A 77 30.97 10.84 27.52
C GLN A 77 30.48 11.42 26.17
N ASN A 78 29.79 10.64 25.33
CA ASN A 78 29.12 11.15 24.13
C ASN A 78 27.62 11.41 24.35
N VAL A 79 27.08 12.47 23.75
CA VAL A 79 25.67 12.84 23.70
C VAL A 79 24.85 11.69 23.11
N LYS A 80 23.90 11.22 23.93
CA LYS A 80 23.04 10.08 23.64
C LYS A 80 21.60 10.51 23.41
N LYS A 81 21.12 11.46 24.21
CA LYS A 81 19.74 11.94 24.17
C LYS A 81 19.71 13.45 24.22
N ILE A 82 18.79 14.01 23.45
CA ILE A 82 18.41 15.42 23.51
C ILE A 82 16.89 15.47 23.70
N VAL A 83 16.43 16.13 24.76
CA VAL A 83 15.03 16.30 25.14
C VAL A 83 14.79 17.77 25.46
N LEU A 84 14.14 18.47 24.55
CA LEU A 84 13.84 19.90 24.64
C LEU A 84 12.33 20.16 24.55
N ASP A 85 11.53 19.26 25.11
CA ASP A 85 10.07 19.33 25.05
C ASP A 85 9.55 20.53 25.85
N LYS A 86 8.60 21.30 25.30
CA LYS A 86 7.94 22.43 25.98
C LYS A 86 8.89 23.57 26.38
N PHE A 87 9.97 23.77 25.63
CA PHE A 87 10.92 24.88 25.86
C PHE A 87 10.46 26.19 25.21
N ASN A 88 9.29 26.19 24.56
CA ASN A 88 8.74 27.30 23.79
C ASN A 88 9.66 27.74 22.63
N LEU A 89 10.42 26.82 22.04
CA LEU A 89 11.36 27.09 20.95
C LEU A 89 10.60 27.49 19.68
N THR A 90 11.00 28.57 18.99
CA THR A 90 10.26 29.14 17.84
C THR A 90 11.04 29.17 16.53
N GLY A 91 12.27 28.67 16.51
CA GLY A 91 13.15 28.70 15.36
C GLY A 91 12.93 27.55 14.37
N THR A 92 14.01 27.09 13.74
CA THR A 92 14.01 26.05 12.70
C THR A 92 14.90 24.87 13.07
N PHE A 93 14.60 23.70 12.51
CA PHE A 93 15.34 22.47 12.79
C PHE A 93 16.56 22.30 11.89
N ASP A 94 17.75 22.26 12.48
CA ASP A 94 19.01 22.09 11.74
C ASP A 94 19.54 20.65 11.83
N ALA A 95 19.01 19.78 10.98
CA ALA A 95 19.36 18.36 10.95
C ALA A 95 20.87 18.13 10.70
N ALA A 96 21.50 18.96 9.85
CA ALA A 96 22.91 18.86 9.54
C ALA A 96 23.79 18.99 10.79
N SER A 97 23.43 19.93 11.67
CA SER A 97 24.14 20.18 12.91
C SER A 97 23.92 19.05 13.93
N VAL A 98 22.66 18.69 14.22
CA VAL A 98 22.35 17.68 15.26
C VAL A 98 22.81 16.28 14.87
N CYS A 99 22.77 15.91 13.58
CA CYS A 99 23.23 14.61 13.08
C CYS A 99 24.78 14.47 13.01
N THR A 100 25.52 15.51 13.44
CA THR A 100 26.95 15.42 13.69
C THR A 100 27.23 14.58 14.94
N ALA A 101 26.32 14.58 15.93
CA ALA A 101 26.40 13.72 17.12
C ALA A 101 26.11 12.25 16.76
N LYS A 102 27.14 11.49 16.37
CA LYS A 102 27.02 10.12 15.85
C LYS A 102 26.47 9.09 16.85
N PHE A 103 26.47 9.41 18.14
CA PHE A 103 25.94 8.56 19.21
C PHE A 103 24.51 8.93 19.64
N LEU A 104 23.88 9.92 18.99
CA LEU A 104 22.51 10.32 19.28
C LEU A 104 21.53 9.19 18.96
N VAL A 105 20.77 8.79 19.97
CA VAL A 105 19.79 7.69 19.92
C VAL A 105 18.37 8.21 20.12
N PHE A 106 18.20 9.31 20.84
CA PHE A 106 16.90 9.85 21.23
C PHE A 106 16.89 11.35 21.01
N LEU A 107 15.94 11.84 20.20
CA LEU A 107 15.73 13.25 19.97
C LEU A 107 14.24 13.58 20.17
N SER A 108 13.96 14.46 21.11
CA SER A 108 12.60 14.91 21.42
C SER A 108 12.55 16.42 21.50
N LEU A 109 11.63 17.00 20.74
CA LEU A 109 11.36 18.42 20.62
C LEU A 109 9.86 18.72 20.75
N LYS A 110 9.11 17.87 21.45
CA LYS A 110 7.65 17.90 21.48
C LYS A 110 7.12 19.21 22.04
N GLU A 111 5.93 19.61 21.58
CA GLU A 111 5.17 20.74 22.14
C GLU A 111 6.00 22.04 22.19
N ASN A 112 6.60 22.41 21.04
CA ASN A 112 7.27 23.69 20.83
C ASN A 112 6.57 24.45 19.69
N ASN A 113 7.18 25.55 19.24
CA ASN A 113 6.70 26.37 18.14
C ASN A 113 7.68 26.32 16.94
N ILE A 114 8.41 25.22 16.79
CA ILE A 114 9.45 25.07 15.75
C ILE A 114 8.76 25.03 14.39
N SER A 115 9.27 25.81 13.43
CA SER A 115 8.66 25.97 12.10
C SER A 115 9.65 25.67 10.98
N GLY A 116 9.14 25.62 9.75
CA GLY A 116 9.91 25.30 8.55
C GLY A 116 9.87 23.82 8.19
N PHE A 117 10.74 23.41 7.27
CA PHE A 117 10.77 22.05 6.70
C PHE A 117 11.65 21.10 7.51
N MET A 118 11.36 19.79 7.45
CA MET A 118 12.30 18.77 7.90
C MET A 118 13.43 18.62 6.86
N PRO A 119 14.70 18.97 7.17
CA PRO A 119 15.78 18.89 6.20
C PRO A 119 16.17 17.45 5.88
N LYS A 120 16.54 17.18 4.62
CA LYS A 120 16.98 15.86 4.13
C LYS A 120 18.19 15.29 4.89
N GLU A 121 18.98 16.16 5.51
CA GLU A 121 20.16 15.76 6.31
C GLU A 121 19.76 14.95 7.55
N ILE A 122 18.48 14.88 7.91
CA ILE A 122 17.99 13.99 8.97
C ILE A 122 18.37 12.53 8.72
N GLY A 123 18.46 12.10 7.45
CA GLY A 123 18.94 10.76 7.07
C GLY A 123 20.34 10.43 7.58
N ASN A 124 21.17 11.44 7.92
CA ASN A 124 22.52 11.26 8.47
C ASN A 124 22.54 10.85 9.95
N CYS A 125 21.40 10.92 10.65
CA CYS A 125 21.27 10.49 12.05
C CYS A 125 21.17 8.95 12.17
N GLY A 126 22.15 8.23 11.64
CA GLY A 126 22.06 6.77 11.42
C GLY A 126 21.88 5.89 12.67
N ARG A 127 22.11 6.41 13.89
CA ARG A 127 21.89 5.68 15.16
C ARG A 127 20.59 6.03 15.87
N LEU A 128 19.81 6.96 15.32
CA LEU A 128 18.58 7.43 15.94
C LEU A 128 17.56 6.29 16.04
N ARG A 129 16.98 6.12 17.23
CA ARG A 129 15.95 5.12 17.54
C ARG A 129 14.61 5.75 17.89
N HIS A 130 14.64 6.96 18.44
CA HIS A 130 13.45 7.70 18.84
C HIS A 130 13.53 9.11 18.29
N LEU A 131 12.54 9.48 17.48
CA LEU A 131 12.38 10.82 16.93
C LEU A 131 11.00 11.34 17.25
N TYR A 132 10.94 12.40 18.05
CA TYR A 132 9.71 12.97 18.56
C TYR A 132 9.69 14.48 18.29
N VAL A 133 8.81 14.89 17.39
CA VAL A 133 8.67 16.31 16.99
C VAL A 133 7.20 16.76 17.02
N SER A 134 6.34 15.99 17.68
CA SER A 134 4.90 16.28 17.74
C SER A 134 4.56 17.60 18.43
N GLY A 135 3.44 18.21 18.03
CA GLY A 135 2.99 19.49 18.58
C GLY A 135 3.94 20.63 18.22
N ASN A 136 4.27 20.77 16.94
CA ASN A 136 5.09 21.85 16.40
C ASN A 136 4.42 22.46 15.16
N ARG A 137 5.16 23.25 14.38
CA ARG A 137 4.70 23.90 13.13
C ARG A 137 5.54 23.48 11.94
N PHE A 138 6.07 22.25 11.95
CA PHE A 138 6.79 21.70 10.80
C PHE A 138 5.87 21.63 9.59
N ALA A 139 6.35 22.04 8.43
CA ALA A 139 5.57 22.11 7.20
C ALA A 139 6.29 21.48 6.01
N GLY A 140 5.54 21.23 4.93
CA GLY A 140 6.04 20.59 3.71
C GLY A 140 6.26 19.10 3.87
N ASP A 141 6.98 18.52 2.90
CA ASP A 141 7.10 17.07 2.77
C ASP A 141 8.06 16.45 3.80
N ILE A 142 7.80 15.20 4.14
CA ILE A 142 8.78 14.37 4.84
C ILE A 142 9.87 13.99 3.82
N PRO A 143 11.16 14.23 4.09
CA PRO A 143 12.21 14.05 3.10
C PRO A 143 12.35 12.59 2.65
N ASP A 144 12.66 12.38 1.38
CA ASP A 144 12.92 11.07 0.76
C ASP A 144 14.09 10.29 1.40
N THR A 145 14.96 10.97 2.14
CA THR A 145 16.05 10.39 2.93
C THR A 145 15.59 9.79 4.27
N PHE A 146 14.35 10.01 4.69
CA PHE A 146 13.83 9.54 5.98
C PHE A 146 13.94 8.00 6.15
N PRO A 147 13.69 7.16 5.12
CA PRO A 147 13.93 5.71 5.18
C PRO A 147 15.39 5.29 5.42
N GLN A 148 16.37 6.21 5.35
CA GLN A 148 17.77 5.92 5.68
C GLN A 148 17.98 5.72 7.19
N LEU A 149 17.02 6.14 8.02
CA LEU A 149 17.02 5.99 9.47
C LEU A 149 16.64 4.57 9.90
N ARG A 150 17.39 3.58 9.42
CA ARG A 150 17.11 2.13 9.54
C ARG A 150 17.00 1.61 10.99
N ASN A 151 17.47 2.38 11.97
CA ASN A 151 17.46 2.01 13.38
C ASN A 151 16.25 2.56 14.16
N LEU A 152 15.38 3.36 13.53
CA LEU A 152 14.21 3.92 14.21
C LEU A 152 13.29 2.81 14.74
N LYS A 153 12.82 3.05 15.97
CA LYS A 153 11.89 2.18 16.71
C LYS A 153 10.60 2.91 17.07
N SER A 154 10.65 4.23 17.23
CA SER A 154 9.48 5.01 17.57
C SER A 154 9.59 6.40 16.94
N ILE A 155 8.53 6.78 16.24
CA ILE A 155 8.45 8.03 15.49
C ILE A 155 7.13 8.69 15.88
N ASP A 156 7.21 9.96 16.24
CA ASP A 156 6.04 10.80 16.53
C ASP A 156 6.21 12.15 15.84
N ILE A 157 5.49 12.33 14.73
CA ILE A 157 5.43 13.55 13.94
C ILE A 157 4.03 14.18 13.97
N SER A 158 3.15 13.70 14.85
CA SER A 158 1.75 14.13 14.93
C SER A 158 1.63 15.62 15.28
N GLU A 159 0.45 16.21 15.06
CA GLU A 159 0.15 17.60 15.45
C GLU A 159 1.16 18.60 14.86
N ASN A 160 1.29 18.57 13.54
CA ASN A 160 2.15 19.46 12.75
C ASN A 160 1.43 19.89 11.46
N ASN A 161 2.15 20.55 10.55
CA ASN A 161 1.67 20.97 9.24
C ASN A 161 2.37 20.19 8.10
N PHE A 162 2.85 18.97 8.35
CA PHE A 162 3.49 18.15 7.31
C PHE A 162 2.49 17.86 6.19
N SER A 163 2.96 17.90 4.94
CA SER A 163 2.16 17.68 3.73
C SER A 163 2.79 16.65 2.80
N GLY A 164 2.17 16.40 1.65
CA GLY A 164 2.72 15.49 0.64
C GLY A 164 2.64 14.02 1.07
N GLU A 165 3.25 13.14 0.27
CA GLU A 165 3.20 11.71 0.51
C GLU A 165 4.24 11.25 1.53
N LEU A 166 3.93 10.16 2.25
CA LEU A 166 4.96 9.43 2.99
C LEU A 166 5.95 8.79 2.00
N PRO A 167 7.26 8.77 2.29
CA PRO A 167 8.24 8.09 1.43
C PRO A 167 7.86 6.62 1.19
N THR A 168 8.07 6.10 -0.03
CA THR A 168 7.60 4.76 -0.42
C THR A 168 8.37 3.60 0.23
N ASP A 169 9.65 3.80 0.54
CA ASP A 169 10.57 2.76 1.06
C ASP A 169 10.55 2.62 2.60
N MET A 170 9.43 2.92 3.27
CA MET A 170 9.36 2.92 4.75
C MET A 170 9.58 1.53 5.38
N SER A 171 9.43 0.45 4.62
CA SER A 171 9.81 -0.92 4.99
C SER A 171 11.30 -1.07 5.34
N ARG A 172 12.18 -0.17 4.88
CA ARG A 172 13.62 -0.18 5.23
C ARG A 172 13.88 0.14 6.71
N ILE A 173 12.93 0.77 7.39
CA ILE A 173 13.00 1.03 8.83
C ILE A 173 12.58 -0.24 9.57
N SER A 174 13.43 -1.27 9.49
CA SER A 174 13.12 -2.60 10.02
C SER A 174 12.89 -2.57 11.54
N GLY A 175 11.79 -3.20 11.96
CA GLY A 175 11.40 -3.27 13.37
C GLY A 175 10.96 -1.94 14.00
N LEU A 176 10.31 -1.06 13.23
CA LEU A 176 9.57 0.08 13.76
C LEU A 176 8.42 -0.42 14.66
N LEU A 177 8.31 0.12 15.88
CA LEU A 177 7.32 -0.30 16.87
C LEU A 177 6.18 0.73 17.03
N THR A 178 6.47 2.01 16.83
CA THR A 178 5.48 3.07 17.01
C THR A 178 5.60 4.08 15.88
N PHE A 179 4.48 4.40 15.24
CA PHE A 179 4.39 5.46 14.24
C PHE A 179 3.13 6.30 14.46
N PHE A 180 3.33 7.54 14.90
CA PHE A 180 2.26 8.54 15.06
C PHE A 180 2.50 9.69 14.10
N ALA A 181 1.48 9.96 13.28
CA ALA A 181 1.49 11.02 12.29
C ALA A 181 0.13 11.73 12.19
N GLU A 182 -0.76 11.50 13.16
CA GLU A 182 -2.10 12.10 13.17
C GLU A 182 -2.06 13.63 13.23
N ASN A 183 -3.15 14.28 12.81
CA ASN A 183 -3.28 15.74 12.80
C ASN A 183 -2.19 16.44 11.98
N ASN A 184 -2.09 16.08 10.69
CA ASN A 184 -1.21 16.70 9.70
C ASN A 184 -1.98 16.92 8.38
N GLN A 185 -1.29 17.23 7.29
CA GLN A 185 -1.83 17.38 5.93
C GLN A 185 -1.22 16.34 4.97
N LEU A 186 -0.76 15.20 5.49
CA LEU A 186 -0.12 14.15 4.69
C LEU A 186 -1.14 13.49 3.76
N SER A 187 -0.71 13.15 2.54
CA SER A 187 -1.55 12.64 1.46
C SER A 187 -0.99 11.36 0.83
N GLY A 188 -1.65 10.88 -0.22
CA GLY A 188 -1.26 9.66 -0.94
C GLY A 188 -1.64 8.38 -0.18
N GLU A 189 -1.11 7.24 -0.63
CA GLU A 189 -1.35 5.96 0.02
C GLU A 189 -0.45 5.78 1.25
N ILE A 190 -0.94 5.06 2.27
CA ILE A 190 -0.11 4.65 3.41
C ILE A 190 0.90 3.60 2.88
N PRO A 191 2.22 3.86 2.93
CA PRO A 191 3.22 2.95 2.37
C PRO A 191 3.28 1.64 3.16
N ASP A 192 3.88 0.62 2.55
CA ASP A 192 4.06 -0.68 3.20
C ASP A 192 5.14 -0.57 4.29
N PHE A 193 4.71 -0.62 5.55
CA PHE A 193 5.61 -0.77 6.69
C PHE A 193 5.80 -2.27 6.97
N GLU A 194 6.82 -2.63 7.74
CA GLU A 194 6.92 -3.99 8.28
C GLU A 194 5.93 -4.17 9.46
N PHE A 195 4.63 -4.21 9.14
CA PHE A 195 3.51 -4.11 10.10
C PHE A 195 3.48 -5.19 11.19
N SER A 196 4.16 -6.32 10.95
CA SER A 196 4.36 -7.38 11.94
C SER A 196 4.96 -6.84 13.24
N PHE A 197 5.83 -5.83 13.18
CA PHE A 197 6.52 -5.27 14.35
C PHE A 197 5.82 -4.04 14.97
N LEU A 198 4.99 -3.32 14.21
CA LEU A 198 4.31 -2.11 14.69
C LEU A 198 3.32 -2.44 15.82
N LYS A 199 3.50 -1.87 17.00
CA LYS A 199 2.63 -2.02 18.17
C LYS A 199 1.60 -0.91 18.27
N ASP A 200 2.01 0.31 17.92
CA ASP A 200 1.18 1.50 17.99
C ASP A 200 1.26 2.24 16.64
N PHE A 201 0.11 2.57 16.08
CA PHE A 201 0.01 3.23 14.79
C PHE A 201 -1.18 4.18 14.78
N ASN A 202 -0.96 5.43 14.40
CA ASN A 202 -2.01 6.41 14.22
C ASN A 202 -1.64 7.40 13.12
N VAL A 203 -2.53 7.55 12.15
CA VAL A 203 -2.41 8.46 11.01
C VAL A 203 -3.70 9.26 10.81
N ALA A 204 -4.57 9.30 11.83
CA ALA A 204 -5.84 9.98 11.79
C ALA A 204 -5.72 11.47 11.44
N ASN A 205 -6.79 12.09 10.97
CA ASN A 205 -6.88 13.52 10.69
C ASN A 205 -5.75 14.01 9.76
N ASN A 206 -5.64 13.37 8.60
CA ASN A 206 -4.73 13.71 7.50
C ASN A 206 -5.53 13.77 6.17
N ASN A 207 -4.83 13.70 5.03
CA ASN A 207 -5.40 13.60 3.68
C ASN A 207 -4.98 12.29 2.99
N PHE A 208 -4.71 11.22 3.77
CA PHE A 208 -4.35 9.93 3.19
C PHE A 208 -5.51 9.35 2.37
N SER A 209 -5.16 8.77 1.24
CA SER A 209 -6.06 8.13 0.30
C SER A 209 -5.66 6.66 0.09
N GLY A 210 -6.41 5.94 -0.74
CA GLY A 210 -6.19 4.50 -0.94
C GLY A 210 -6.74 3.61 0.18
N PRO A 211 -6.53 2.30 0.10
CA PRO A 211 -7.04 1.36 1.10
C PRO A 211 -6.25 1.48 2.40
N ILE A 212 -6.95 1.37 3.54
CA ILE A 212 -6.29 1.08 4.83
C ILE A 212 -5.53 -0.25 4.65
N PRO A 213 -4.20 -0.30 4.85
CA PRO A 213 -3.47 -1.55 4.67
C PRO A 213 -3.95 -2.60 5.68
N ASP A 214 -3.90 -3.88 5.30
CA ASP A 214 -4.45 -4.95 6.14
C ASP A 214 -3.49 -5.30 7.29
N PHE A 215 -3.88 -4.92 8.50
CA PHE A 215 -3.15 -5.22 9.74
C PHE A 215 -3.77 -6.37 10.53
N LYS A 216 -4.65 -7.19 9.94
CA LYS A 216 -5.42 -8.23 10.65
C LYS A 216 -6.21 -7.66 11.85
N GLY A 217 -6.69 -6.42 11.72
CA GLY A 217 -7.42 -5.70 12.77
C GLY A 217 -6.57 -5.25 13.96
N LYS A 218 -5.24 -5.20 13.83
CA LYS A 218 -4.31 -4.82 14.91
C LYS A 218 -4.48 -3.37 15.39
N PHE A 219 -4.89 -2.47 14.50
CA PHE A 219 -5.16 -1.06 14.80
C PHE A 219 -6.64 -0.77 14.58
N GLY A 220 -7.23 0.03 15.46
CA GLY A 220 -8.63 0.41 15.38
C GLY A 220 -8.90 1.37 14.21
N ALA A 221 -10.17 1.52 13.85
CA ALA A 221 -10.59 2.46 12.79
C ALA A 221 -10.30 3.93 13.16
N ASP A 222 -10.22 4.23 14.46
CA ASP A 222 -9.84 5.51 15.01
C ASP A 222 -8.42 5.94 14.58
N SER A 223 -7.47 5.00 14.47
CA SER A 223 -6.11 5.24 13.96
C SER A 223 -6.07 5.77 12.52
N PHE A 224 -7.19 5.70 11.78
CA PHE A 224 -7.31 6.16 10.39
C PHE A 224 -8.41 7.22 10.21
N SER A 225 -9.16 7.51 11.27
CA SER A 225 -10.32 8.41 11.23
C SER A 225 -9.93 9.82 10.78
N GLY A 226 -10.86 10.58 10.20
CA GLY A 226 -10.60 11.96 9.80
C GLY A 226 -9.60 12.15 8.66
N ASN A 227 -9.05 11.07 8.09
CA ASN A 227 -8.40 11.13 6.79
C ASN A 227 -9.43 11.53 5.74
N ARG A 228 -9.21 12.68 5.10
CA ARG A 228 -9.98 13.06 3.93
C ARG A 228 -9.64 12.07 2.84
N SER A 229 -10.54 11.13 2.60
CA SER A 229 -10.68 10.66 1.23
C SER A 229 -10.99 11.92 0.41
N GLU A 230 -10.26 12.17 -0.68
CA GLU A 230 -10.63 13.23 -1.64
C GLU A 230 -12.05 13.06 -2.20
N TYR A 231 -12.75 11.99 -1.80
CA TYR A 231 -14.13 11.67 -2.12
C TYR A 231 -15.17 12.09 -1.07
N SER A 232 -14.77 12.66 0.09
CA SER A 232 -15.73 13.06 1.13
C SER A 232 -16.01 14.56 1.21
N ILE A 233 -15.26 15.45 0.52
CA ILE A 233 -15.48 16.91 0.62
C ILE A 233 -15.27 17.64 -0.73
N ALA A 234 -15.78 17.10 -1.83
CA ALA A 234 -16.03 17.88 -3.05
C ALA A 234 -17.53 17.88 -3.37
N SER A 235 -18.36 18.24 -2.37
CA SER A 235 -19.81 18.37 -2.52
C SER A 235 -20.35 19.78 -2.26
N VAL A 236 -19.53 20.84 -2.24
CA VAL A 236 -20.08 22.21 -2.06
C VAL A 236 -19.53 23.29 -2.99
N GLU A 237 -18.33 23.20 -3.58
CA GLU A 237 -17.85 24.29 -4.47
C GLU A 237 -17.12 23.78 -5.71
N ALA A 238 -17.86 23.14 -6.61
CA ALA A 238 -17.59 23.18 -8.04
C ALA A 238 -18.90 22.93 -8.77
N GLY A 239 -19.44 23.96 -9.41
CA GLY A 239 -20.58 23.79 -10.30
C GLY A 239 -20.18 22.91 -11.48
N MET A 240 -20.67 21.67 -11.52
CA MET A 240 -21.37 21.02 -12.64
C MET A 240 -21.43 19.50 -12.43
N THR A 241 -22.67 18.98 -12.43
CA THR A 241 -23.10 17.56 -12.47
C THR A 241 -22.64 16.64 -11.32
N SER A 242 -23.37 16.67 -10.21
CA SER A 242 -23.43 15.55 -9.26
C SER A 242 -24.00 14.33 -9.98
N SER A 243 -23.18 13.31 -10.26
CA SER A 243 -23.68 12.03 -10.74
C SER A 243 -24.14 11.21 -9.55
N SER A 244 -25.45 11.15 -9.32
CA SER A 244 -26.07 10.21 -8.38
C SER A 244 -25.87 8.76 -8.86
N LEU A 245 -25.80 7.79 -7.94
CA LEU A 245 -25.83 6.35 -8.27
C LEU A 245 -27.03 6.05 -9.16
N GLU A 246 -26.79 5.42 -10.31
CA GLU A 246 -27.85 5.00 -11.22
C GLU A 246 -28.23 3.56 -10.87
N VAL A 247 -29.35 3.42 -10.17
CA VAL A 247 -29.94 2.13 -9.86
C VAL A 247 -30.68 1.63 -11.10
N LEU A 248 -30.25 0.48 -11.62
CA LEU A 248 -30.93 -0.16 -12.73
C LEU A 248 -32.16 -0.91 -12.22
N PRO A 249 -33.22 -1.07 -13.03
CA PRO A 249 -34.37 -1.87 -12.65
C PRO A 249 -33.94 -3.30 -12.27
N SER A 250 -34.02 -3.61 -10.98
CA SER A 250 -33.67 -4.92 -10.42
C SER A 250 -34.73 -5.32 -9.38
N PRO A 251 -35.20 -6.58 -9.38
CA PRO A 251 -36.12 -7.07 -8.35
C PRO A 251 -35.44 -7.24 -6.99
N VAL A 252 -34.10 -7.23 -6.95
CA VAL A 252 -33.28 -7.52 -5.76
C VAL A 252 -32.96 -6.26 -4.97
N VAL A 253 -32.94 -5.10 -5.64
CA VAL A 253 -32.48 -3.84 -5.05
C VAL A 253 -33.48 -2.74 -5.40
N ASN A 254 -34.16 -2.21 -4.38
CA ASN A 254 -35.07 -1.07 -4.53
C ASN A 254 -34.59 0.08 -3.63
N GLY A 255 -34.28 1.23 -4.23
CA GLY A 255 -33.91 2.45 -3.49
C GLY A 255 -32.47 2.52 -2.98
N LEU A 256 -31.54 1.68 -3.47
CA LEU A 256 -30.12 1.73 -3.13
C LEU A 256 -29.51 3.09 -3.45
N LYS A 257 -28.82 3.70 -2.48
CA LYS A 257 -28.09 4.95 -2.68
C LYS A 257 -26.58 4.70 -2.67
N LEU A 258 -25.83 5.63 -3.27
CA LEU A 258 -24.37 5.59 -3.24
C LEU A 258 -23.84 5.56 -1.79
N GLU A 259 -24.44 6.37 -0.92
CA GLU A 259 -24.07 6.44 0.49
C GLU A 259 -24.19 5.08 1.20
N ASP A 260 -25.17 4.27 0.81
CA ASP A 260 -25.36 2.94 1.39
C ASP A 260 -24.20 2.01 0.99
N LEU A 261 -23.75 2.09 -0.27
CA LEU A 261 -22.58 1.34 -0.74
C LEU A 261 -21.29 1.78 -0.06
N LEU A 262 -21.14 3.08 0.21
CA LEU A 262 -19.93 3.65 0.83
C LEU A 262 -19.86 3.39 2.34
N ARG A 263 -21.01 3.29 3.03
CA ARG A 263 -21.07 3.04 4.48
C ARG A 263 -21.12 1.56 4.84
N ALA A 264 -21.56 0.70 3.91
CA ALA A 264 -21.76 -0.71 4.21
C ALA A 264 -20.42 -1.44 4.46
N PRO A 265 -20.38 -2.39 5.42
CA PRO A 265 -19.22 -3.25 5.62
C PRO A 265 -18.87 -4.00 4.33
N ALA A 266 -17.60 -3.99 3.96
CA ALA A 266 -17.12 -4.58 2.71
C ALA A 266 -15.99 -5.58 2.95
N GLU A 267 -16.11 -6.78 2.37
CA GLU A 267 -15.08 -7.81 2.32
C GLU A 267 -14.44 -7.81 0.93
N LEU A 268 -13.11 -7.68 0.84
CA LEU A 268 -12.40 -7.74 -0.45
C LEU A 268 -12.39 -9.19 -0.97
N LEU A 269 -13.07 -9.43 -2.09
CA LEU A 269 -13.10 -10.74 -2.74
C LEU A 269 -11.89 -10.98 -3.65
N GLY A 270 -11.33 -9.91 -4.23
CA GLY A 270 -10.16 -10.01 -5.10
C GLY A 270 -9.74 -8.68 -5.71
N ARG A 271 -8.46 -8.60 -6.12
CA ARG A 271 -7.90 -7.49 -6.89
C ARG A 271 -7.42 -8.02 -8.23
N GLY A 272 -7.64 -7.25 -9.28
CA GLY A 272 -7.05 -7.51 -10.60
C GLY A 272 -6.61 -6.22 -11.25
N ASN A 273 -6.06 -6.33 -12.46
CA ASN A 273 -5.46 -5.20 -13.20
C ASN A 273 -6.43 -4.04 -13.47
N HIS A 274 -7.74 -4.32 -13.47
CA HIS A 274 -8.78 -3.34 -13.73
C HIS A 274 -9.56 -2.94 -12.46
N GLY A 275 -8.99 -3.19 -11.28
CA GLY A 275 -9.54 -2.77 -10.00
C GLY A 275 -9.99 -3.91 -9.09
N SER A 276 -10.77 -3.56 -8.06
CA SER A 276 -11.03 -4.44 -6.90
C SER A 276 -12.49 -4.86 -6.84
N LEU A 277 -12.76 -6.08 -6.39
CA LEU A 277 -14.10 -6.63 -6.22
C LEU A 277 -14.40 -6.82 -4.73
N TYR A 278 -15.51 -6.29 -4.26
CA TYR A 278 -15.93 -6.32 -2.86
C TYR A 278 -17.26 -7.04 -2.71
N LYS A 279 -17.44 -7.76 -1.61
CA LYS A 279 -18.73 -8.26 -1.14
C LYS A 279 -19.27 -7.30 -0.09
N ILE A 280 -20.50 -6.86 -0.27
CA ILE A 280 -21.15 -5.88 0.59
C ILE A 280 -22.47 -6.45 1.08
N MET A 281 -22.76 -6.26 2.37
CA MET A 281 -24.05 -6.58 2.95
C MET A 281 -24.93 -5.33 2.99
N PHE A 282 -26.08 -5.40 2.33
CA PHE A 282 -27.07 -4.33 2.23
C PHE A 282 -28.37 -4.75 2.93
N ASP A 283 -28.97 -3.86 3.73
CA ASP A 283 -30.23 -4.05 4.48
C ASP A 283 -30.32 -5.38 5.27
N ASN A 284 -29.18 -5.89 5.77
CA ASN A 284 -29.04 -7.13 6.56
C ASN A 284 -29.56 -8.43 5.90
N ALA A 285 -29.90 -8.42 4.61
CA ALA A 285 -30.42 -9.59 3.91
C ALA A 285 -29.89 -9.73 2.47
N THR A 286 -29.57 -8.63 1.81
CA THR A 286 -29.10 -8.62 0.42
C THR A 286 -27.59 -8.55 0.38
N ILE A 287 -26.96 -9.45 -0.37
CA ILE A 287 -25.50 -9.45 -0.55
C ILE A 287 -25.19 -9.02 -1.99
N LEU A 288 -24.37 -7.98 -2.12
CA LEU A 288 -23.98 -7.41 -3.40
C LEU A 288 -22.48 -7.64 -3.64
N ALA A 289 -22.11 -7.73 -4.92
CA ALA A 289 -20.74 -7.70 -5.37
C ALA A 289 -20.47 -6.36 -6.07
N VAL A 290 -19.57 -5.55 -5.51
CA VAL A 290 -19.22 -4.22 -6.05
C VAL A 290 -17.84 -4.27 -6.66
N LYS A 291 -17.77 -4.11 -7.99
CA LYS A 291 -16.53 -3.94 -8.72
C LYS A 291 -16.19 -2.46 -8.79
N ARG A 292 -15.14 -2.07 -8.08
CA ARG A 292 -14.49 -0.76 -8.22
C ARG A 292 -13.48 -0.84 -9.35
N ILE A 293 -13.68 -0.04 -10.39
CA ILE A 293 -12.80 -0.02 -11.57
C ILE A 293 -11.70 1.03 -11.35
N LYS A 294 -10.43 0.63 -11.47
CA LYS A 294 -9.25 1.51 -11.36
C LYS A 294 -8.71 1.87 -12.74
N ASP A 295 -8.10 3.05 -12.88
CA ASP A 295 -7.27 3.48 -14.03
C ASP A 295 -7.98 3.39 -15.39
N TRP A 296 -9.29 3.63 -15.40
CA TRP A 296 -10.09 3.47 -16.60
C TRP A 296 -10.24 4.77 -17.37
N GLY A 297 -9.46 4.92 -18.45
CA GLY A 297 -9.40 6.10 -19.32
C GLY A 297 -10.62 6.37 -20.19
N ILE A 298 -11.79 5.82 -19.85
CA ILE A 298 -13.06 6.17 -20.52
C ILE A 298 -13.71 7.37 -19.83
N SER A 299 -14.32 8.25 -20.63
CA SER A 299 -15.10 9.37 -20.11
C SER A 299 -16.34 8.90 -19.35
N ALA A 300 -16.85 9.70 -18.41
CA ALA A 300 -18.06 9.34 -17.68
C ALA A 300 -19.29 9.15 -18.60
N VAL A 301 -19.36 9.95 -19.67
CA VAL A 301 -20.41 9.88 -20.70
C VAL A 301 -20.36 8.54 -21.44
N ASP A 302 -19.17 8.13 -21.88
CA ASP A 302 -18.99 6.87 -22.59
C ASP A 302 -19.18 5.66 -21.67
N PHE A 303 -18.78 5.77 -20.41
CA PHE A 303 -19.02 4.73 -19.42
C PHE A 303 -20.52 4.52 -19.24
N LYS A 304 -21.27 5.60 -19.00
CA LYS A 304 -22.72 5.56 -18.84
C LYS A 304 -23.40 4.95 -20.07
N ARG A 305 -23.05 5.40 -21.28
CA ARG A 305 -23.57 4.82 -22.53
C ARG A 305 -23.33 3.32 -22.60
N ARG A 306 -22.14 2.85 -22.21
CA ARG A 306 -21.84 1.40 -22.20
C ARG A 306 -22.66 0.65 -21.16
N MET A 307 -22.87 1.22 -19.97
CA MET A 307 -23.68 0.59 -18.93
C MET A 307 -25.15 0.51 -19.35
N GLU A 308 -25.68 1.53 -20.01
CA GLU A 308 -27.03 1.52 -20.61
C GLU A 308 -27.17 0.42 -21.67
N MET A 309 -26.13 0.21 -22.49
CA MET A 309 -26.12 -0.91 -23.45
C MET A 309 -26.07 -2.27 -22.75
N ILE A 310 -25.29 -2.41 -21.68
CA ILE A 310 -25.19 -3.67 -20.92
C ILE A 310 -26.52 -4.00 -20.21
N ASP A 311 -27.22 -3.01 -19.66
CA ASP A 311 -28.53 -3.21 -19.01
C ASP A 311 -29.60 -3.73 -19.99
N GLN A 312 -29.51 -3.34 -21.27
CA GLN A 312 -30.41 -3.82 -22.32
C GLN A 312 -30.16 -5.29 -22.69
N VAL A 313 -28.98 -5.84 -22.42
CA VAL A 313 -28.64 -7.23 -22.75
C VAL A 313 -29.10 -8.15 -21.63
N ARG A 314 -30.20 -8.88 -21.87
CA ARG A 314 -30.72 -9.89 -20.94
C ARG A 314 -30.48 -11.29 -21.52
N HIS A 315 -29.66 -12.10 -20.85
CA HIS A 315 -29.41 -13.49 -21.23
C HIS A 315 -29.33 -14.40 -19.98
N PRO A 316 -29.93 -15.61 -19.98
CA PRO A 316 -29.97 -16.47 -18.78
C PRO A 316 -28.61 -16.91 -18.22
N ARG A 317 -27.53 -16.78 -19.01
CA ARG A 317 -26.16 -17.15 -18.63
C ARG A 317 -25.22 -15.95 -18.44
N VAL A 318 -25.74 -14.73 -18.46
CA VAL A 318 -24.97 -13.50 -18.25
C VAL A 318 -25.54 -12.80 -17.02
N LEU A 319 -24.69 -12.55 -16.03
CA LEU A 319 -25.09 -11.86 -14.81
C LEU A 319 -25.30 -10.37 -15.11
N PRO A 320 -26.53 -9.83 -15.00
CA PRO A 320 -26.77 -8.42 -15.28
C PRO A 320 -26.28 -7.55 -14.10
N PRO A 321 -25.76 -6.34 -14.37
CA PRO A 321 -25.54 -5.36 -13.31
C PRO A 321 -26.87 -4.90 -12.71
N VAL A 322 -26.87 -4.60 -11.41
CA VAL A 322 -28.04 -4.06 -10.68
C VAL A 322 -27.95 -2.56 -10.46
N ALA A 323 -26.74 -2.00 -10.48
CA ALA A 323 -26.50 -0.57 -10.42
C ALA A 323 -25.11 -0.26 -10.97
N PHE A 324 -24.91 0.98 -11.37
CA PHE A 324 -23.59 1.50 -11.66
C PHE A 324 -23.45 2.93 -11.17
N TYR A 325 -22.22 3.30 -10.86
CA TYR A 325 -21.85 4.66 -10.50
C TYR A 325 -20.71 5.10 -11.40
N CYS A 326 -20.77 6.35 -11.85
CA CYS A 326 -19.68 6.95 -12.58
C CYS A 326 -19.52 8.40 -12.18
N SER A 327 -18.31 8.75 -11.77
CA SER A 327 -17.82 10.12 -11.63
C SER A 327 -16.53 10.24 -12.44
N GLU A 328 -15.93 11.43 -12.44
CA GLU A 328 -14.61 11.63 -13.07
C GLU A 328 -13.54 10.72 -12.45
N GLN A 329 -13.66 10.48 -11.14
CA GLN A 329 -12.62 9.84 -10.35
C GLN A 329 -12.95 8.37 -9.99
N GLU A 330 -14.23 8.00 -9.97
CA GLU A 330 -14.66 6.65 -9.59
C GLU A 330 -15.70 6.04 -10.52
N LYS A 331 -15.55 4.73 -10.74
CA LYS A 331 -16.48 3.93 -11.53
C LYS A 331 -16.78 2.65 -10.77
N LEU A 332 -18.04 2.41 -10.46
CA LEU A 332 -18.51 1.21 -9.77
C LEU A 332 -19.50 0.46 -10.66
N LEU A 333 -19.36 -0.87 -10.70
CA LEU A 333 -20.43 -1.76 -11.12
C LEU A 333 -20.89 -2.59 -9.93
N VAL A 334 -22.20 -2.74 -9.78
CA VAL A 334 -22.82 -3.51 -8.72
C VAL A 334 -23.54 -4.68 -9.34
N TYR A 335 -23.32 -5.87 -8.78
CA TYR A 335 -23.96 -7.12 -9.14
C TYR A 335 -24.58 -7.78 -7.92
N GLU A 336 -25.51 -8.69 -8.15
CA GLU A 336 -25.92 -9.63 -7.11
C GLU A 336 -24.77 -10.60 -6.79
N TYR A 337 -24.48 -10.80 -5.51
CA TYR A 337 -23.39 -11.68 -5.10
C TYR A 337 -23.71 -13.15 -5.40
N GLN A 338 -22.80 -13.82 -6.12
CA GLN A 338 -22.92 -15.24 -6.44
C GLN A 338 -22.30 -16.08 -5.32
N GLN A 339 -23.12 -16.84 -4.59
CA GLN A 339 -22.68 -17.61 -3.42
C GLN A 339 -21.63 -18.69 -3.76
N ASN A 340 -21.76 -19.30 -4.94
CA ASN A 340 -20.83 -20.33 -5.41
C ASN A 340 -19.47 -19.76 -5.87
N GLY A 341 -19.31 -18.43 -5.89
CA GLY A 341 -18.07 -17.78 -6.31
C GLY A 341 -17.78 -17.93 -7.81
N SER A 342 -16.50 -17.85 -8.17
CA SER A 342 -16.03 -18.06 -9.55
C SER A 342 -15.76 -19.53 -9.82
N LEU A 343 -15.78 -19.91 -11.11
CA LEU A 343 -15.37 -21.25 -11.54
C LEU A 343 -13.97 -21.62 -11.04
N PHE A 344 -13.03 -20.67 -11.10
CA PHE A 344 -11.67 -20.85 -10.58
C PHE A 344 -11.66 -21.31 -9.11
N LYS A 345 -12.48 -20.70 -8.25
CA LYS A 345 -12.59 -21.07 -6.83
C LYS A 345 -13.16 -22.48 -6.65
N LEU A 346 -14.08 -22.89 -7.53
CA LEU A 346 -14.69 -24.22 -7.48
C LEU A 346 -13.72 -25.32 -7.93
N LEU A 347 -12.85 -25.02 -8.89
CA LEU A 347 -11.87 -25.99 -9.41
C LEU A 347 -10.62 -26.11 -8.51
N HIS A 348 -10.07 -24.98 -8.05
CA HIS A 348 -8.74 -24.94 -7.41
C HIS A 348 -8.76 -24.60 -5.92
N GLY A 349 -9.93 -24.28 -5.35
CA GLY A 349 -10.06 -23.96 -3.92
C GLY A 349 -9.54 -22.56 -3.53
N HIS A 350 -9.03 -22.44 -2.30
CA HIS A 350 -8.79 -21.17 -1.59
C HIS A 350 -7.34 -20.65 -1.68
N ASP A 351 -6.58 -21.00 -2.72
CA ASP A 351 -5.18 -20.56 -2.84
C ASP A 351 -5.11 -19.07 -3.24
N GLN A 352 -4.99 -18.19 -2.24
CA GLN A 352 -4.92 -16.72 -2.38
C GLN A 352 -3.56 -16.23 -2.93
N SER A 353 -2.62 -17.14 -3.18
CA SER A 353 -1.25 -16.83 -3.62
C SER A 353 -1.17 -16.37 -5.09
N PHE A 354 -2.21 -16.57 -5.90
CA PHE A 354 -2.12 -16.41 -7.36
C PHE A 354 -2.97 -15.30 -7.98
N LEU A 355 -3.89 -14.67 -7.23
CA LEU A 355 -4.65 -13.51 -7.75
C LEU A 355 -3.76 -12.27 -7.98
N SER A 356 -2.50 -12.29 -7.56
CA SER A 356 -1.49 -11.26 -7.87
C SER A 356 -0.73 -11.50 -9.18
N GLN A 357 -0.97 -12.61 -9.89
CA GLN A 357 -0.20 -13.00 -11.08
C GLN A 357 -1.04 -13.27 -12.34
N SER A 358 -2.29 -12.82 -12.41
CA SER A 358 -2.96 -12.70 -13.70
C SER A 358 -2.41 -11.47 -14.45
N ASP A 359 -1.18 -11.58 -14.96
CA ASP A 359 -0.85 -10.85 -16.18
C ASP A 359 -1.91 -11.22 -17.21
N SER A 360 -2.44 -10.24 -17.94
CA SER A 360 -3.36 -10.50 -19.04
C SER A 360 -3.03 -9.56 -20.18
N PHE A 361 -2.70 -10.16 -21.32
CA PHE A 361 -2.63 -9.61 -22.67
C PHE A 361 -2.46 -8.08 -22.78
N LYS A 362 -1.21 -7.62 -22.83
CA LYS A 362 -0.91 -6.38 -23.56
C LYS A 362 -1.09 -6.65 -25.05
N SER A 363 -2.25 -6.26 -25.60
CA SER A 363 -2.45 -6.20 -27.04
C SER A 363 -1.60 -5.06 -27.62
N ASN A 364 -0.38 -5.36 -28.05
CA ASN A 364 0.33 -4.51 -29.01
C ASN A 364 -0.34 -4.73 -30.38
N ALA A 365 -1.48 -4.08 -30.63
CA ALA A 365 -2.13 -4.06 -31.92
C ALA A 365 -2.17 -2.62 -32.45
N SER A 366 -1.02 -2.15 -32.93
CA SER A 366 -0.94 -1.07 -33.90
C SER A 366 -1.21 -1.65 -35.30
N GLY A 367 -2.41 -1.44 -35.84
CA GLY A 367 -2.77 -1.82 -37.21
C GLY A 367 -4.21 -2.31 -37.32
N GLY A 368 -5.01 -1.68 -38.18
CA GLY A 368 -6.47 -1.81 -38.21
C GLY A 368 -7.00 -3.21 -38.49
N ASP A 369 -7.76 -3.74 -37.52
CA ASP A 369 -9.06 -4.44 -37.63
C ASP A 369 -9.53 -4.83 -36.20
N GLY A 370 -9.68 -3.81 -35.35
CA GLY A 370 -9.63 -3.97 -33.89
C GLY A 370 -10.73 -4.86 -33.29
N ALA A 371 -11.93 -4.87 -33.86
CA ALA A 371 -13.05 -5.66 -33.32
C ALA A 371 -12.95 -7.15 -33.66
N TYR A 372 -12.52 -7.49 -34.89
CA TYR A 372 -12.38 -8.88 -35.33
C TYR A 372 -11.28 -9.60 -34.54
N SER A 373 -10.17 -8.90 -34.27
CA SER A 373 -9.08 -9.41 -33.44
C SER A 373 -9.51 -9.70 -31.99
N THR A 374 -10.32 -8.82 -31.37
CA THR A 374 -10.79 -9.02 -29.99
C THR A 374 -11.66 -10.28 -29.83
N PHE A 375 -12.61 -10.53 -30.74
CA PHE A 375 -13.43 -11.75 -30.65
C PHE A 375 -12.61 -13.03 -30.76
N LYS A 376 -11.52 -13.03 -31.53
CA LYS A 376 -10.61 -14.18 -31.63
C LYS A 376 -9.75 -14.38 -30.38
N VAL A 377 -9.47 -13.31 -29.63
CA VAL A 377 -8.86 -13.39 -28.30
C VAL A 377 -9.86 -14.01 -27.31
N ASP A 378 -11.14 -13.62 -27.35
CA ASP A 378 -12.17 -14.21 -26.50
C ASP A 378 -12.36 -15.72 -26.79
N VAL A 379 -12.31 -16.13 -28.06
CA VAL A 379 -12.34 -17.55 -28.45
C VAL A 379 -11.16 -18.33 -27.86
N TYR A 380 -9.96 -17.73 -27.83
CA TYR A 380 -8.80 -18.35 -27.20
C TYR A 380 -9.00 -18.46 -25.69
N GLY A 381 -9.45 -17.39 -25.03
CA GLY A 381 -9.72 -17.37 -23.59
C GLY A 381 -10.77 -18.39 -23.17
N PHE A 382 -11.87 -18.51 -23.93
CA PHE A 382 -12.87 -19.56 -23.74
C PHE A 382 -12.25 -20.96 -23.78
N SER A 383 -11.34 -21.19 -24.74
CA SER A 383 -10.67 -22.48 -24.88
C SER A 383 -9.77 -22.81 -23.69
N VAL A 384 -9.05 -21.82 -23.16
CA VAL A 384 -8.21 -22.02 -21.96
C VAL A 384 -9.08 -22.47 -20.77
N VAL A 385 -10.26 -21.88 -20.58
CA VAL A 385 -11.23 -22.32 -19.56
C VAL A 385 -11.74 -23.73 -19.84
N LEU A 386 -12.00 -24.08 -21.10
CA LEU A 386 -12.40 -25.44 -21.47
C LEU A 386 -11.29 -26.47 -21.21
N LEU A 387 -10.03 -26.13 -21.47
CA LEU A 387 -8.88 -26.99 -21.16
C LEU A 387 -8.68 -27.13 -19.66
N GLU A 388 -8.82 -26.06 -18.89
CA GLU A 388 -8.78 -26.10 -17.43
C GLU A 388 -9.85 -27.05 -16.88
N LEU A 389 -11.07 -27.00 -17.41
CA LEU A 389 -12.15 -27.92 -17.06
C LEU A 389 -11.85 -29.39 -17.41
N LEU A 390 -11.26 -29.65 -18.58
CA LEU A 390 -10.98 -31.02 -19.04
C LEU A 390 -9.79 -31.65 -18.32
N THR A 391 -8.82 -30.84 -17.88
CA THR A 391 -7.53 -31.32 -17.37
C THR A 391 -7.40 -31.19 -15.85
N GLY A 392 -8.24 -30.36 -15.22
CA GLY A 392 -8.10 -30.01 -13.81
C GLY A 392 -6.82 -29.22 -13.48
N LYS A 393 -6.02 -28.85 -14.50
CA LYS A 393 -4.75 -28.16 -14.32
C LYS A 393 -4.95 -26.66 -14.20
N LEU A 394 -4.20 -26.05 -13.28
CA LEU A 394 -4.15 -24.62 -13.10
C LEU A 394 -3.61 -23.91 -14.35
N VAL A 395 -4.22 -22.78 -14.70
CA VAL A 395 -3.80 -21.94 -15.83
C VAL A 395 -2.67 -21.00 -15.38
N GLU A 396 -1.47 -21.23 -15.89
CA GLU A 396 -0.30 -20.35 -15.73
C GLU A 396 0.05 -19.66 -17.05
N ASN A 397 0.84 -18.56 -16.99
CA ASN A 397 1.39 -17.86 -18.16
C ASN A 397 0.37 -17.56 -19.27
N ASN A 398 -0.77 -16.93 -18.92
CA ASN A 398 -1.88 -16.64 -19.83
C ASN A 398 -2.52 -17.87 -20.50
N GLY A 399 -2.31 -19.07 -19.96
CA GLY A 399 -2.75 -20.33 -20.56
C GLY A 399 -1.90 -20.83 -21.71
N PHE A 400 -0.77 -20.16 -22.02
CA PHE A 400 0.14 -20.61 -23.07
C PHE A 400 0.74 -21.97 -22.75
N ASP A 401 1.13 -22.19 -21.49
CA ASP A 401 1.76 -23.45 -21.06
C ASP A 401 0.78 -24.61 -21.15
N LEU A 402 -0.45 -24.41 -20.67
CA LEU A 402 -1.51 -25.42 -20.76
C LEU A 402 -1.84 -25.72 -22.24
N ALA A 403 -1.98 -24.67 -23.06
CA ALA A 403 -2.23 -24.82 -24.50
C ALA A 403 -1.07 -25.46 -25.27
N SER A 404 0.18 -25.24 -24.85
CA SER A 404 1.35 -25.88 -25.46
C SER A 404 1.46 -27.34 -25.05
N TRP A 405 1.32 -27.62 -23.76
CA TRP A 405 1.36 -28.97 -23.22
C TRP A 405 0.28 -29.86 -23.84
N VAL A 406 -0.97 -29.40 -23.93
CA VAL A 406 -2.07 -30.18 -24.55
C VAL A 406 -1.88 -30.41 -26.05
N ARG A 407 -1.12 -29.54 -26.75
CA ARG A 407 -0.79 -29.77 -28.17
C ARG A 407 0.29 -30.84 -28.34
N GLU A 408 1.21 -30.95 -27.39
CA GLU A 408 2.28 -31.95 -27.39
C GLU A 408 1.79 -33.31 -26.89
N GLU A 409 0.95 -33.30 -25.86
CA GLU A 409 0.32 -34.47 -25.24
C GLU A 409 -1.20 -34.30 -25.35
N TRP A 410 -1.84 -34.96 -26.32
CA TRP A 410 -3.31 -34.92 -26.55
C TRP A 410 -4.00 -36.27 -26.30
N THR A 411 -3.32 -37.17 -25.60
CA THR A 411 -3.83 -38.51 -25.26
C THR A 411 -4.83 -38.45 -24.11
N ALA A 412 -5.50 -39.57 -23.82
CA ALA A 412 -6.43 -39.68 -22.69
C ALA A 412 -5.80 -39.37 -21.31
N GLU A 413 -4.47 -39.39 -21.22
CA GLU A 413 -3.71 -39.07 -20.00
C GLU A 413 -3.80 -37.59 -19.60
N VAL A 414 -4.28 -36.75 -20.52
CA VAL A 414 -4.46 -35.31 -20.31
C VAL A 414 -5.65 -34.99 -19.43
N PHE A 415 -6.65 -35.88 -19.41
CA PHE A 415 -7.90 -35.64 -18.71
C PHE A 415 -7.77 -35.79 -17.20
N ASP A 416 -8.52 -34.94 -16.49
CA ASP A 416 -8.69 -35.11 -15.06
C ASP A 416 -9.34 -36.46 -14.79
N ARG A 417 -8.64 -37.31 -14.01
CA ARG A 417 -9.11 -38.65 -13.67
C ARG A 417 -10.43 -38.62 -12.92
N ALA A 418 -10.73 -37.55 -12.18
CA ALA A 418 -11.99 -37.38 -11.47
C ALA A 418 -13.20 -37.37 -12.42
N LEU A 419 -13.04 -36.83 -13.64
CA LEU A 419 -14.11 -36.79 -14.66
C LEU A 419 -14.47 -38.19 -15.19
N ILE A 420 -13.50 -39.11 -15.15
CA ILE A 420 -13.64 -40.50 -15.65
C ILE A 420 -14.12 -41.43 -14.54
N SER A 421 -13.60 -41.26 -13.31
CA SER A 421 -13.78 -42.24 -12.23
C SER A 421 -15.16 -42.24 -11.58
N GLU A 422 -15.91 -41.13 -11.66
CA GLU A 422 -17.17 -40.97 -10.92
C GLU A 422 -18.44 -41.23 -11.76
N GLY A 423 -18.34 -41.98 -12.86
CA GLY A 423 -19.47 -42.18 -13.79
C GLY A 423 -19.90 -40.88 -14.49
N GLY A 424 -18.94 -39.97 -14.68
CA GLY A 424 -19.14 -38.62 -15.22
C GLY A 424 -19.27 -38.61 -16.75
N ALA A 425 -18.21 -38.24 -17.46
CA ALA A 425 -18.22 -38.07 -18.91
C ALA A 425 -17.55 -39.26 -19.63
N SER A 426 -18.07 -39.65 -20.80
CA SER A 426 -17.41 -40.66 -21.63
C SER A 426 -16.07 -40.15 -22.18
N GLU A 427 -15.10 -41.05 -22.36
CA GLU A 427 -13.80 -40.71 -22.96
C GLU A 427 -13.96 -40.07 -24.35
N GLU A 428 -14.89 -40.58 -25.15
CA GLU A 428 -15.23 -40.05 -26.47
C GLU A 428 -15.74 -38.61 -26.42
N ARG A 429 -16.56 -38.27 -25.43
CA ARG A 429 -17.03 -36.89 -25.22
C ARG A 429 -15.88 -35.96 -24.86
N MET A 430 -15.00 -36.39 -23.95
CA MET A 430 -13.87 -35.58 -23.52
C MET A 430 -12.88 -35.34 -24.67
N VAL A 431 -12.58 -36.36 -25.49
CA VAL A 431 -11.76 -36.22 -26.70
C VAL A 431 -12.42 -35.26 -27.69
N SER A 432 -13.74 -35.34 -27.87
CA SER A 432 -14.46 -34.44 -28.76
C SER A 432 -14.43 -32.98 -28.28
N LEU A 433 -14.57 -32.75 -26.96
CA LEU A 433 -14.41 -31.41 -26.36
C LEU A 433 -12.96 -30.91 -26.44
N LEU A 434 -11.98 -31.80 -26.28
CA LEU A 434 -10.56 -31.48 -26.45
C LEU A 434 -10.27 -31.02 -27.90
N GLN A 435 -10.87 -31.68 -28.89
CA GLN A 435 -10.75 -31.27 -30.29
C GLN A 435 -11.37 -29.89 -30.55
N VAL A 436 -12.49 -29.56 -29.91
CA VAL A 436 -13.06 -28.20 -29.94
C VAL A 436 -12.07 -27.20 -29.36
N ALA A 437 -11.49 -27.51 -28.20
CA ALA A 437 -10.52 -26.64 -27.54
C ALA A 437 -9.27 -26.40 -28.39
N LEU A 438 -8.69 -27.47 -28.97
CA LEU A 438 -7.53 -27.41 -29.87
C LEU A 438 -7.77 -26.51 -31.09
N LYS A 439 -8.97 -26.54 -31.69
CA LYS A 439 -9.34 -25.62 -32.78
C LYS A 439 -9.38 -24.16 -32.32
N CYS A 440 -9.80 -23.91 -31.09
CA CYS A 440 -9.94 -22.55 -30.54
C CYS A 440 -8.60 -21.92 -30.12
N ILE A 441 -7.59 -22.73 -29.77
CA ILE A 441 -6.23 -22.25 -29.47
C ILE A 441 -5.30 -22.19 -30.69
N ASN A 442 -5.83 -22.27 -31.91
CA ASN A 442 -5.02 -22.21 -33.12
C ASN A 442 -4.10 -20.96 -33.10
N PRO A 443 -2.79 -21.12 -33.38
CA PRO A 443 -1.84 -20.00 -33.42
C PRO A 443 -2.26 -18.88 -34.37
N SER A 444 -2.95 -19.22 -35.46
CA SER A 444 -3.55 -18.30 -36.43
C SER A 444 -4.93 -17.84 -35.94
N PRO A 445 -5.13 -16.58 -35.51
CA PRO A 445 -6.42 -16.11 -34.99
C PRO A 445 -7.57 -16.24 -36.00
N ASN A 446 -7.25 -16.15 -37.29
CA ASN A 446 -8.22 -16.24 -38.38
C ASN A 446 -8.76 -17.67 -38.56
N GLU A 447 -7.99 -18.68 -38.15
CA GLU A 447 -8.39 -20.10 -38.23
C GLU A 447 -9.23 -20.56 -37.05
N ARG A 448 -9.28 -19.76 -35.98
CA ARG A 448 -10.13 -20.07 -34.81
C ARG A 448 -11.61 -19.97 -35.22
N PRO A 449 -12.48 -20.91 -34.84
CA PRO A 449 -13.91 -20.85 -35.16
C PRO A 449 -14.60 -19.65 -34.49
N ALA A 450 -15.76 -19.25 -34.99
CA ALA A 450 -16.60 -18.24 -34.34
C ALA A 450 -17.39 -18.85 -33.16
N ILE A 451 -17.77 -18.04 -32.16
CA ILE A 451 -18.42 -18.55 -30.93
C ILE A 451 -19.73 -19.30 -31.19
N ASN A 452 -20.48 -18.92 -32.23
CA ASN A 452 -21.68 -19.63 -32.66
C ASN A 452 -21.37 -21.02 -33.24
N GLN A 453 -20.26 -21.16 -33.98
CA GLN A 453 -19.79 -22.45 -34.48
C GLN A 453 -19.32 -23.33 -33.32
N ILE A 454 -18.60 -22.77 -32.35
CA ILE A 454 -18.17 -23.48 -31.13
C ILE A 454 -19.38 -23.98 -30.36
N SER A 455 -20.39 -23.14 -30.15
CA SER A 455 -21.63 -23.54 -29.50
C SER A 455 -22.35 -24.67 -30.25
N ALA A 456 -22.39 -24.63 -31.59
CA ALA A 456 -22.97 -25.69 -32.39
C ALA A 456 -22.21 -27.02 -32.21
N MET A 457 -20.87 -26.97 -32.26
CA MET A 457 -20.03 -28.16 -32.05
C MET A 457 -20.26 -28.78 -30.66
N ILE A 458 -20.29 -27.98 -29.61
CA ILE A 458 -20.51 -28.47 -28.23
C ILE A 458 -21.92 -29.07 -28.08
N ASN A 459 -22.93 -28.46 -28.70
CA ASN A 459 -24.29 -29.00 -28.66
C ASN A 459 -24.40 -30.33 -29.42
N THR A 460 -23.74 -30.47 -30.57
CA THR A 460 -23.69 -31.76 -31.30
C THR A 460 -23.06 -32.85 -30.45
N ILE A 461 -21.94 -32.58 -29.78
CA ILE A 461 -21.29 -33.56 -28.88
C ILE A 461 -22.25 -34.00 -27.77
N LYS A 462 -23.00 -33.04 -27.20
CA LYS A 462 -23.99 -33.33 -26.16
C LYS A 462 -25.14 -34.20 -26.69
N GLU A 463 -25.68 -33.88 -27.86
CA GLU A 463 -26.78 -34.62 -28.49
C GLU A 463 -26.37 -36.05 -28.88
N ASP A 464 -25.12 -36.23 -29.35
CA ASP A 464 -24.59 -37.54 -29.74
C ASP A 464 -24.40 -38.45 -28.51
N GLU A 465 -23.97 -37.91 -27.37
CA GLU A 465 -23.87 -38.65 -26.11
C GLU A 465 -25.26 -39.00 -25.53
N GLU A 466 -26.20 -38.07 -25.56
CA GLU A 466 -27.59 -38.36 -25.13
C GLU A 466 -28.20 -39.47 -26.00
N ARG A 467 -27.90 -39.50 -27.31
CA ARG A 467 -28.36 -40.54 -28.22
C ARG A 467 -27.70 -41.89 -27.96
N SER A 468 -26.40 -41.92 -27.65
CA SER A 468 -25.69 -43.17 -27.38
C SER A 468 -26.20 -43.84 -26.10
N ILE A 469 -26.47 -43.07 -25.04
CA ILE A 469 -27.06 -43.55 -23.78
C ILE A 469 -28.46 -44.16 -24.00
N ILE A 470 -29.26 -43.59 -24.90
CA ILE A 470 -30.62 -44.10 -25.21
C ILE A 470 -30.58 -45.34 -26.11
N SER A 471 -29.47 -45.58 -26.82
CA SER A 471 -29.32 -46.68 -27.78
C SER A 471 -28.67 -47.96 -27.24
N GLU A 472 -28.21 -47.95 -25.99
CA GLU A 472 -27.73 -49.16 -25.30
C GLU A 472 -28.93 -49.99 -24.79
N PRO A 473 -29.13 -51.23 -25.28
CA PRO A 473 -30.28 -52.07 -24.97
C PRO A 473 -30.24 -52.74 -23.58
#